data_AF-A0A022QDR6-F1
#
_entry.id   AF-A0A022QDR6-F1
#
_cell.length_a   1.000
_cell.length_b   1.000
_cell.length_c   1.000
_cell.angle_alpha   90.00
_cell.angle_beta   90.00
_cell.angle_gamma   90.00
#
_symmetry.space_group_name_H-M   'P 1'
#
loop_
_entity.id
_entity.type
_entity.pdbx_description
1 polymer ?
#
loop_
_entity_poly.entity_id
_entity_poly.type
_entity_poly.pdbx_seq_one_letter_code
_entity_poly.pdbx_strand_id
1 'polypeptide(L)'
;ENLTVDVRGRTNPPMPLNYFGNCLGGGIAKIKHKTLVREEGFVIAAEAIALDIKNRVNNKDEVLKGVENWMSDSEKFVGMRTVGVSGSPKFDLCDADFGLGRARKLEVVSIDGEKYSISLCK
;
A
#
# COMPACT_ATOMS: atom_id res chain seq x y z
N GLU A 1 4.39 3.50 7.51
CA GLU A 1 3.81 2.47 6.61
C GLU A 1 3.70 3.02 5.21
N ASN A 2 4.06 2.23 4.19
CA ASN A 2 3.86 2.60 2.78
C ASN A 2 2.59 1.93 2.25
N LEU A 3 1.67 2.73 1.73
CA LEU A 3 0.36 2.30 1.23
C LEU A 3 0.34 2.45 -0.28
N THR A 4 0.24 1.34 -1.00
CA THR A 4 -0.03 1.35 -2.45
C THR A 4 -1.53 1.47 -2.69
N VAL A 5 -1.93 2.34 -3.61
CA VAL A 5 -3.33 2.69 -3.84
C VAL A 5 -3.69 2.50 -5.31
N ASP A 6 -4.78 1.79 -5.59
CA ASP A 6 -5.38 1.77 -6.93
C ASP A 6 -6.00 3.15 -7.26
N VAL A 7 -5.44 3.84 -8.26
CA VAL A 7 -5.89 5.17 -8.65
C VAL A 7 -6.75 5.18 -9.92
N ARG A 8 -7.16 4.02 -10.47
CA ARG A 8 -7.99 3.97 -11.70
C ARG A 8 -9.26 4.82 -11.59
N GLY A 9 -9.97 4.72 -10.48
CA GLY A 9 -11.18 5.54 -10.21
C GLY A 9 -10.89 6.98 -9.74
N ARG A 10 -9.60 7.34 -9.58
CA ARG A 10 -9.15 8.61 -9.01
C ARG A 10 -8.52 9.55 -10.05
N THR A 11 -8.24 9.08 -11.26
CA THR A 11 -7.81 9.93 -12.39
C THR A 11 -8.97 10.72 -13.00
N ASN A 12 -8.66 11.72 -13.82
CA ASN A 12 -9.64 12.49 -14.59
C ASN A 12 -9.23 12.57 -16.07
N PRO A 13 -9.89 11.83 -16.99
CA PRO A 13 -11.00 10.90 -16.73
C PRO A 13 -10.55 9.65 -15.95
N PRO A 14 -11.47 8.91 -15.30
CA PRO A 14 -11.15 7.63 -14.69
C PRO A 14 -10.58 6.64 -15.70
N MET A 15 -9.57 5.88 -15.30
CA MET A 15 -9.02 4.83 -16.16
C MET A 15 -10.03 3.68 -16.32
N PRO A 16 -10.09 3.06 -17.51
CA PRO A 16 -10.90 1.86 -17.71
C PRO A 16 -10.54 0.75 -16.73
N LEU A 17 -11.53 -0.01 -16.26
CA LEU A 17 -11.31 -1.13 -15.35
C LEU A 17 -10.43 -2.22 -15.97
N ASN A 18 -10.45 -2.38 -17.28
CA ASN A 18 -9.62 -3.32 -18.04
C ASN A 18 -8.26 -2.74 -18.46
N TYR A 19 -7.86 -1.57 -17.96
CA TYR A 19 -6.52 -1.05 -18.18
C TYR A 19 -5.47 -1.96 -17.55
N PHE A 20 -4.65 -2.57 -18.40
CA PHE A 20 -3.68 -3.61 -18.04
C PHE A 20 -2.38 -3.06 -17.42
N GLY A 21 -2.11 -1.76 -17.57
CA GLY A 21 -0.90 -1.13 -17.02
C GLY A 21 -0.99 -0.80 -15.53
N ASN A 22 0.12 -0.26 -15.02
CA ASN A 22 0.18 0.27 -13.65
C ASN A 22 -0.67 1.53 -13.53
N CYS A 23 -1.53 1.56 -12.52
CA CYS A 23 -2.32 2.74 -12.16
C CYS A 23 -2.34 2.82 -10.64
N LEU A 24 -1.16 3.10 -10.08
CA LEU A 24 -0.91 3.09 -8.65
C LEU A 24 -0.48 4.49 -8.21
N GLY A 25 -1.02 4.93 -7.08
CA GLY A 25 -0.49 6.03 -6.28
C GLY A 25 -0.06 5.51 -4.92
N GLY A 26 0.24 6.41 -3.99
CA GLY A 26 0.53 5.95 -2.64
C GLY A 26 0.51 7.00 -1.55
N GLY A 27 0.54 6.48 -0.34
CA GLY A 27 0.50 7.21 0.92
C GLY A 27 1.60 6.72 1.86
N ILE A 28 2.09 7.59 2.74
CA ILE A 28 3.16 7.24 3.67
C ILE A 28 2.87 7.87 5.04
N ALA A 29 2.42 7.04 5.98
CA ALA A 29 2.33 7.43 7.38
C ALA A 29 3.72 7.42 8.04
N LYS A 30 4.18 8.59 8.49
CA LYS A 30 5.48 8.80 9.16
C LYS A 30 5.28 9.06 10.64
N ILE A 31 5.92 8.26 11.50
CA ILE A 31 5.80 8.36 12.96
C ILE A 31 7.20 8.22 13.57
N LYS A 32 7.49 9.00 14.61
CA LYS A 32 8.75 8.86 15.36
C LYS A 32 8.76 7.53 16.09
N HIS A 33 9.83 6.75 15.94
CA HIS A 33 9.99 5.44 16.59
C HIS A 33 9.71 5.49 18.10
N LYS A 34 10.24 6.50 18.80
CA LYS A 34 10.04 6.71 20.25
C LYS A 34 8.58 6.90 20.69
N THR A 35 7.70 7.28 19.77
CA THR A 35 6.26 7.41 19.99
C THR A 35 5.58 6.09 19.68
N LEU A 36 5.98 5.43 18.60
CA LEU A 36 5.41 4.17 18.13
C LEU A 36 5.62 2.99 19.10
N VAL A 37 6.72 2.97 19.87
CA VAL A 37 7.03 1.88 20.81
C VAL A 37 6.44 2.06 22.21
N ARG A 38 5.62 3.09 22.43
CA ARG A 38 4.93 3.33 23.71
C ARG A 38 3.59 2.58 23.75
N GLU A 39 2.95 2.58 24.92
CA GLU A 39 1.67 1.89 25.16
C GLU A 39 0.58 2.26 24.15
N GLU A 40 0.43 3.55 23.83
CA GLU A 40 -0.54 4.05 22.84
C GLU A 40 -0.05 3.94 21.38
N GLY A 41 1.12 3.35 21.15
CA GLY A 41 1.78 3.32 19.85
C GLY A 41 0.94 2.72 18.73
N PHE A 42 0.15 1.68 19.04
CA PHE A 42 -0.78 1.08 18.09
C PHE A 42 -1.89 2.05 17.67
N VAL A 43 -2.53 2.73 18.62
CA VAL A 43 -3.60 3.70 18.34
C VAL A 43 -3.06 4.86 17.52
N ILE A 44 -1.89 5.39 17.90
CA ILE A 44 -1.20 6.46 17.17
C ILE A 44 -0.86 6.01 15.74
N ALA A 45 -0.45 4.75 15.54
CA ALA A 45 -0.20 4.20 14.21
C ALA A 45 -1.47 4.17 13.37
N ALA A 46 -2.56 3.62 13.91
CA ALA A 46 -3.85 3.54 13.25
C ALA A 46 -4.38 4.95 12.87
N GLU A 47 -4.27 5.92 13.78
CA GLU A 47 -4.67 7.32 13.53
C GLU A 47 -3.84 7.96 12.41
N ALA A 48 -2.52 7.76 12.43
CA ALA A 48 -1.64 8.32 11.40
C ALA A 48 -1.93 7.72 10.02
N ILE A 49 -2.18 6.41 9.94
CA ILE A 49 -2.60 5.72 8.71
C ILE A 49 -3.96 6.25 8.25
N ALA A 50 -4.94 6.34 9.15
CA ALA A 50 -6.27 6.86 8.83
C ALA A 50 -6.22 8.32 8.32
N LEU A 51 -5.37 9.15 8.93
CA LEU A 51 -5.17 10.53 8.51
C LEU A 51 -4.51 10.63 7.14
N ASP A 52 -3.50 9.81 6.86
CA ASP A 52 -2.86 9.73 5.53
C ASP A 52 -3.86 9.24 4.47
N ILE A 53 -4.69 8.24 4.81
CA ILE A 53 -5.76 7.77 3.92
C ILE A 53 -6.75 8.90 3.62
N LYS A 54 -7.21 9.61 4.66
CA LYS A 54 -8.19 10.68 4.53
C LYS A 54 -7.65 11.85 3.71
N ASN A 55 -6.45 12.33 4.02
CA ASN A 55 -5.93 13.59 3.49
C ASN A 55 -5.19 13.41 2.15
N ARG A 56 -4.59 12.24 1.93
CA ARG A 56 -3.79 11.96 0.73
C ARG A 56 -4.47 10.93 -0.17
N VAL A 57 -4.69 9.70 0.31
CA VAL A 57 -5.18 8.58 -0.53
C VAL A 57 -6.56 8.85 -1.14
N ASN A 58 -7.46 9.47 -0.39
CA ASN A 58 -8.81 9.79 -0.84
C ASN A 58 -8.93 11.17 -1.51
N ASN A 59 -7.84 11.93 -1.56
CA ASN A 59 -7.79 13.21 -2.25
C ASN A 59 -7.15 13.03 -3.64
N LYS A 60 -7.93 13.24 -4.70
CA LYS A 60 -7.49 13.01 -6.09
C LYS A 60 -6.30 13.88 -6.49
N ASP A 61 -6.20 15.09 -5.93
CA ASP A 61 -5.13 16.04 -6.26
C ASP A 61 -3.83 15.71 -5.51
N GLU A 62 -3.91 15.00 -4.37
CA GLU A 62 -2.77 14.69 -3.51
C GLU A 62 -2.25 13.25 -3.70
N VAL A 63 -3.10 12.30 -4.09
CA VAL A 63 -2.73 10.87 -4.23
C VAL A 63 -1.71 10.62 -5.35
N LEU A 64 -1.69 11.47 -6.37
CA LEU A 64 -0.74 11.42 -7.50
C LEU A 64 0.39 12.44 -7.38
N LYS A 65 0.34 13.31 -6.38
CA LYS A 65 1.30 14.40 -6.23
C LYS A 65 2.69 13.87 -5.93
N GLY A 66 3.66 14.26 -6.75
CA GLY A 66 5.05 13.86 -6.62
C GLY A 66 5.34 12.45 -7.12
N VAL A 67 4.40 11.79 -7.81
CA VAL A 67 4.61 10.45 -8.38
C VAL A 67 5.72 10.46 -9.44
N GLU A 68 5.92 11.58 -10.13
CA GLU A 68 6.99 11.80 -11.09
C GLU A 68 8.39 11.74 -10.45
N ASN A 69 8.47 12.00 -9.14
CA ASN A 69 9.71 11.99 -8.37
C ASN A 69 9.86 10.72 -7.51
N TRP A 70 8.96 9.73 -7.62
CA TRP A 70 9.00 8.57 -6.73
C TRP A 70 10.31 7.78 -6.79
N MET A 71 10.90 7.64 -7.98
CA MET A 71 12.16 6.93 -8.13
C MET A 71 13.31 7.65 -7.42
N SER A 72 13.41 8.98 -7.56
CA SER A 72 14.45 9.77 -6.87
C SER A 72 14.15 9.92 -5.37
N ASP A 73 12.88 10.00 -4.99
CA ASP A 73 12.47 10.04 -3.59
C ASP A 73 12.67 8.71 -2.87
N SER A 74 12.72 7.59 -3.61
CA SER A 74 12.96 6.26 -3.05
C SER A 74 14.28 6.20 -2.27
N GLU A 75 15.31 6.91 -2.75
CA GLU A 75 16.62 7.04 -2.09
C GLU A 75 16.50 7.66 -0.70
N LYS A 76 15.54 8.58 -0.49
CA LYS A 76 15.33 9.22 0.82
C LYS A 76 14.81 8.24 1.87
N PHE A 77 14.28 7.10 1.45
CA PHE A 77 13.84 6.04 2.34
C PHE A 77 14.94 5.01 2.64
N VAL A 78 16.08 5.07 1.93
CA VAL A 78 17.23 4.21 2.21
C VAL A 78 17.75 4.49 3.62
N GLY A 79 17.79 3.45 4.46
CA GLY A 79 18.17 3.56 5.88
C GLY A 79 17.04 3.97 6.83
N MET A 80 15.85 4.31 6.33
CA MET A 80 14.66 4.46 7.16
C MET A 80 14.10 3.09 7.57
N ARG A 81 13.56 2.99 8.78
CA ARG A 81 12.76 1.83 9.21
C ARG A 81 11.35 1.99 8.66
N THR A 82 11.10 1.37 7.51
CA THR A 82 9.79 1.36 6.84
C THR A 82 9.15 -0.02 6.94
N VAL A 83 7.82 -0.05 6.88
CA VAL A 83 7.06 -1.30 6.68
C VAL A 83 6.20 -1.10 5.44
N GLY A 84 6.29 -2.04 4.50
CA GLY A 84 5.47 -2.10 3.29
C GLY A 84 4.33 -3.10 3.45
N VAL A 85 3.20 -2.82 2.82
CA VAL A 85 2.07 -3.76 2.71
C VAL A 85 1.92 -4.17 1.26
N SER A 86 2.03 -5.46 0.99
CA SER A 86 1.78 -6.06 -0.32
C SER A 86 0.39 -6.70 -0.34
N GLY A 87 -0.38 -6.48 -1.40
CA GLY A 87 -1.74 -7.01 -1.53
C GLY A 87 -2.83 -6.02 -1.11
N SER A 88 -4.08 -6.47 -1.17
CA SER A 88 -5.27 -5.67 -0.87
C SER A 88 -6.42 -6.61 -0.54
N PRO A 89 -7.27 -6.28 0.46
CA PRO A 89 -8.41 -7.12 0.83
C PRO A 89 -9.48 -7.15 -0.26
N LYS A 90 -9.36 -6.33 -1.31
CA LYS A 90 -10.23 -6.37 -2.50
C LYS A 90 -9.86 -7.47 -3.48
N PHE A 91 -8.65 -8.01 -3.41
CA PHE A 91 -8.19 -9.07 -4.29
C PHE A 91 -8.17 -10.38 -3.50
N ASP A 92 -9.14 -11.24 -3.80
CA ASP A 92 -9.17 -12.60 -3.29
C ASP A 92 -8.59 -13.53 -4.36
N LEU A 93 -7.28 -13.78 -4.29
CA LEU A 93 -6.63 -14.73 -5.20
C LEU A 93 -6.92 -16.18 -4.82
N CYS A 94 -7.43 -16.43 -3.61
CA CYS A 94 -7.84 -17.77 -3.20
C CYS A 94 -9.11 -18.23 -3.93
N ASP A 95 -9.93 -17.30 -4.41
CA ASP A 95 -11.10 -17.57 -5.26
C ASP A 95 -10.74 -18.11 -6.67
N ALA A 96 -9.46 -18.15 -7.05
CA ALA A 96 -9.05 -18.77 -8.31
C ALA A 96 -9.38 -20.28 -8.31
N ASP A 97 -10.17 -20.71 -9.30
CA ASP A 97 -10.53 -22.11 -9.52
C ASP A 97 -10.37 -22.46 -11.01
N PHE A 98 -9.47 -23.40 -11.28
CA PHE A 98 -9.18 -23.92 -12.63
C PHE A 98 -9.85 -25.28 -12.89
N GLY A 99 -10.85 -25.65 -12.10
CA GLY A 99 -11.50 -26.97 -12.11
C GLY A 99 -10.93 -27.96 -11.10
N LEU A 100 -10.03 -27.50 -10.22
CA LEU A 100 -9.40 -28.30 -9.16
C LEU A 100 -9.88 -27.88 -7.76
N GLY A 101 -10.83 -26.96 -7.70
CA GLY A 101 -11.25 -26.28 -6.48
C GLY A 101 -10.41 -25.04 -6.19
N ARG A 102 -10.90 -24.23 -5.25
CA ARG A 102 -10.26 -22.98 -4.80
C ARG A 102 -8.88 -23.22 -4.20
N ALA A 103 -8.00 -22.23 -4.33
CA ALA A 103 -6.68 -22.30 -3.70
C ALA A 103 -6.83 -22.30 -2.17
N ARG A 104 -6.05 -23.17 -1.51
CA ARG A 104 -6.06 -23.32 -0.04
C ARG A 104 -5.14 -22.34 0.68
N LYS A 105 -4.14 -21.82 -0.03
CA LYS A 105 -3.09 -20.95 0.49
C LYS A 105 -2.52 -20.08 -0.62
N LEU A 106 -2.28 -18.82 -0.30
CA LEU A 106 -1.57 -17.86 -1.14
C LEU A 106 -0.25 -17.49 -0.45
N GLU A 107 0.84 -17.46 -1.20
CA GLU A 107 2.16 -17.02 -0.72
C GLU A 107 2.72 -15.95 -1.65
N VAL A 108 3.10 -14.80 -1.08
CA VAL A 108 3.67 -13.69 -1.85
C VAL A 108 5.19 -13.72 -1.70
N VAL A 109 5.84 -14.59 -2.46
CA VAL A 109 7.29 -14.88 -2.34
C VAL A 109 8.21 -13.68 -2.54
N SER A 110 7.73 -12.61 -3.21
CA SER A 110 8.54 -11.43 -3.49
C SER A 110 8.86 -10.60 -2.23
N ILE A 111 8.11 -10.78 -1.13
CA ILE A 111 8.35 -10.02 0.10
C ILE A 111 9.51 -10.56 0.92
N ASP A 112 9.96 -11.79 0.67
CA ASP A 112 11.00 -12.47 1.47
C ASP A 112 12.38 -11.79 1.34
N GLY A 113 12.64 -11.15 0.19
CA GLY A 113 13.85 -10.36 -0.04
C GLY A 113 13.75 -8.92 0.47
N GLU A 114 12.55 -8.46 0.82
CA GLU A 114 12.31 -7.10 1.29
C GLU A 114 12.48 -7.04 2.81
N LYS A 115 13.31 -6.11 3.28
CA LYS A 115 13.40 -5.84 4.72
C LYS A 115 12.08 -5.18 5.15
N TYR A 116 11.26 -5.93 5.89
CA TYR A 116 10.06 -5.46 6.59
C TYR A 116 8.83 -5.21 5.70
N SER A 117 8.43 -6.20 4.90
CA SER A 117 7.15 -6.20 4.19
C SER A 117 6.18 -7.24 4.77
N ILE A 118 4.89 -6.94 4.74
CA ILE A 118 3.82 -7.87 5.13
C ILE A 118 2.86 -8.06 3.97
N SER A 119 2.38 -9.30 3.77
CA SER A 119 1.30 -9.57 2.84
C SER A 119 -0.05 -9.39 3.51
N LEU A 120 -0.97 -8.74 2.82
CA LEU A 120 -2.37 -8.65 3.17
C LEU A 120 -3.17 -9.52 2.21
N CYS A 121 -3.56 -10.70 2.69
CA CYS A 121 -4.51 -11.58 2.03
C CYS A 121 -5.86 -11.50 2.75
N LYS A 122 -6.93 -11.75 2.01
CA LYS A 122 -8.27 -11.95 2.57
C LYS A 122 -8.39 -13.34 3.20
#